data_AF-A0A7V7JLM2-F1
#
_entry.id   AF-A0A7V7JLM2-F1
#
_cell.length_a   1.000
_cell.length_b   1.000
_cell.length_c   1.000
_cell.angle_alpha   90.00
_cell.angle_beta   90.00
_cell.angle_gamma   90.00
#
_symmetry.space_group_name_H-M   'P 1'
#
loop_
_entity.id
_entity.type
_entity.pdbx_description
1 polymer ?
#
loop_
_entity_poly.entity_id
_entity_poly.type
_entity_poly.pdbx_seq_one_letter_code
_entity_poly.pdbx_strand_id
1 'polypeptide(L)' 'MRIFRHYTELPAAVRGGVVALGNFDGVHLAHQRILGTALDIARAAGVAAGVMTFEPHPRVVFNPNQPSFRLTPFR' A
#
# COMPACT_ATOMS: atom_id res chain seq x y z
N MET A 1 -8.45 -1.35 10.25
CA MET A 1 -7.08 -1.14 9.69
C MET A 1 -6.61 0.23 10.12
N ARG A 2 -5.36 0.38 10.56
CA ARG A 2 -4.76 1.70 10.87
C ARG A 2 -4.17 2.28 9.58
N ILE A 3 -4.38 3.58 9.34
CA ILE A 3 -3.82 4.29 8.19
C ILE A 3 -2.80 5.28 8.72
N PHE A 4 -1.60 5.26 8.16
CA PHE A 4 -0.53 6.21 8.42
C PHE A 4 -0.25 6.96 7.11
N ARG A 5 -0.12 8.29 7.17
CA ARG A 5 0.10 9.10 5.97
C ARG A 5 1.58 9.20 5.62
N HIS A 6 2.43 9.13 6.65
CA HIS A 6 3.87 9.20 6.49
C HIS A 6 4.55 8.04 7.23
N TYR A 7 5.59 7.47 6.63
CA TYR A 7 6.35 6.37 7.23
C TYR A 7 7.04 6.79 8.55
N THR A 8 7.23 8.09 8.76
CA THR A 8 7.77 8.69 9.98
C THR A 8 6.82 8.59 11.17
N GLU A 9 5.52 8.37 10.93
CA GLU A 9 4.48 8.25 11.96
C GLU A 9 4.26 6.79 12.41
N LEU A 10 5.02 5.84 11.85
CA LEU A 10 4.87 4.43 12.18
C LEU A 10 5.34 4.16 13.62
N PRO A 11 4.52 3.47 14.44
CA PRO A 11 4.89 3.16 15.81
C PRO A 11 6.05 2.15 15.84
N ALA A 12 6.89 2.22 16.88
CA ALA A 12 8.01 1.29 17.04
C ALA A 12 7.59 -0.19 16.98
N ALA A 13 6.37 -0.50 17.43
CA ALA A 13 5.79 -1.85 17.43
C ALA A 13 5.62 -2.50 16.04
N VAL A 14 5.69 -1.74 14.94
CA VAL A 14 5.59 -2.30 13.58
C VAL A 14 6.94 -2.38 12.85
N ARG A 15 8.05 -2.07 13.54
CA ARG A 15 9.40 -2.22 12.96
C ARG A 15 9.69 -3.70 12.67
N GLY A 16 10.39 -3.96 11.56
CA GLY A 16 10.64 -5.31 11.06
C GLY A 16 9.44 -5.97 10.39
N GLY A 17 8.32 -5.25 10.22
CA GLY A 17 7.14 -5.74 9.52
C GLY A 17 7.34 -5.92 8.02
N VAL A 18 6.45 -6.70 7.40
CA VAL A 18 6.40 -6.95 5.96
C VAL A 18 5.40 -6.01 5.31
N VAL A 19 5.78 -5.40 4.20
CA VAL A 19 4.95 -4.42 3.49
C VAL A 19 4.77 -4.85 2.04
N ALA A 20 3.51 -4.88 1.59
CA ALA A 20 3.20 -4.88 0.16
C ALA A 20 3.25 -3.43 -0.35
N LEU A 21 4.16 -3.13 -1.27
CA LEU A 21 4.34 -1.80 -1.85
C LEU A 21 3.75 -1.76 -3.27
N GLY A 22 2.89 -0.79 -3.55
CA GLY A 22 2.30 -0.64 -4.87
C GLY A 22 1.17 0.38 -4.91
N ASN A 23 0.72 0.72 -6.11
CA ASN A 23 -0.38 1.67 -6.29
C ASN A 23 -1.73 1.10 -5.84
N PHE A 24 -1.96 -0.20 -6.04
CA PHE A 24 -3.16 -0.94 -5.60
C PHE A 24 -4.52 -0.40 -6.07
N ASP A 25 -4.56 0.52 -7.05
CA ASP A 25 -5.82 1.00 -7.64
C ASP A 25 -6.64 -0.17 -8.22
N GLY A 26 -7.90 -0.27 -7.83
CA GLY A 26 -8.83 -1.33 -8.21
C GLY A 26 -8.62 -2.70 -7.54
N VAL A 27 -7.52 -2.94 -6.81
CA VAL A 27 -7.24 -4.19 -6.04
C VAL A 27 -7.62 -5.48 -6.80
N HIS A 28 -7.26 -5.56 -8.08
CA HIS A 28 -7.56 -6.71 -8.94
C HIS A 28 -6.82 -7.99 -8.50
N LEU A 29 -7.10 -9.12 -9.16
CA LEU A 29 -6.57 -10.44 -8.77
C LEU A 29 -5.05 -10.49 -8.58
N ALA A 30 -4.26 -9.81 -9.43
CA ALA A 30 -2.81 -9.75 -9.24
C ALA A 30 -2.39 -8.97 -7.98
N HIS A 31 -3.07 -7.88 -7.62
CA HIS A 31 -2.84 -7.17 -6.36
C HIS A 31 -3.18 -8.06 -5.17
N GLN A 32 -4.30 -8.78 -5.23
CA GLN A 32 -4.69 -9.71 -4.16
C GLN A 32 -3.64 -10.79 -3.90
N ARG A 33 -2.99 -11.30 -4.96
CA ARG A 33 -1.87 -12.24 -4.80
C ARG A 33 -0.68 -11.61 -4.09
N ILE A 34 -0.29 -10.39 -4.45
CA ILE A 34 0.81 -9.66 -3.79
C ILE A 34 0.48 -9.43 -2.29
N LEU A 35 -0.74 -8.98 -2.00
CA LEU A 35 -1.21 -8.75 -0.63
C LEU A 35 -1.24 -10.05 0.18
N GLY A 36 -1.69 -11.15 -0.43
CA GLY A 36 -1.68 -12.49 0.18
C GLY A 36 -0.26 -12.94 0.53
N THR A 37 0.68 -12.84 -0.41
CA THR A 37 2.09 -13.19 -0.18
C THR A 37 2.69 -12.38 0.98
N ALA A 38 2.45 -11.07 1.04
CA ALA A 38 2.95 -10.24 2.13
C ALA A 38 2.37 -10.65 3.50
N LEU A 39 1.07 -10.97 3.55
CA LEU A 39 0.42 -11.48 4.76
C LEU A 39 0.99 -12.81 5.21
N ASP A 40 1.23 -13.74 4.30
CA ASP A 40 1.75 -15.07 4.62
C ASP A 40 3.18 -15.01 5.13
N ILE A 41 4.04 -14.17 4.53
CA ILE A 41 5.41 -13.92 5.03
C ILE A 41 5.36 -13.30 6.42
N ALA A 42 4.52 -12.28 6.65
CA ALA A 42 4.40 -11.63 7.95
C ALA A 42 3.96 -12.61 9.05
N ARG A 43 2.97 -13.47 8.74
CA ARG A 43 2.48 -14.52 9.64
C ARG A 43 3.56 -15.53 9.98
N ALA A 44 4.30 -16.01 8.97
CA ALA A 44 5.39 -16.95 9.18
C ALA A 44 6.51 -16.38 10.06
N ALA A 45 6.78 -15.08 9.94
CA ALA A 45 7.79 -14.38 10.74
C ALA A 45 7.27 -13.84 12.09
N GLY A 46 5.97 -13.93 12.37
CA GLY A 46 5.37 -13.37 13.59
C GLY A 46 5.46 -11.84 13.71
N VAL A 47 5.51 -11.13 12.58
CA VAL A 47 5.65 -9.66 12.50
C VAL A 47 4.41 -8.99 11.92
N ALA A 48 4.35 -7.66 12.02
CA ALA A 48 3.26 -6.88 11.44
C ALA A 48 3.23 -6.97 9.91
N ALA A 49 2.03 -7.00 9.33
CA ALA A 49 1.80 -6.85 7.89
C ALA A 49 1.24 -5.45 7.59
N GLY A 50 1.65 -4.86 6.47
CA GLY A 50 1.17 -3.56 6.02
C GLY A 50 1.06 -3.44 4.51
N VAL A 51 0.37 -2.40 4.07
CA VAL A 51 0.31 -1.98 2.67
C VAL A 51 0.84 -0.55 2.60
N MET A 52 1.75 -0.30 1.67
CA MET A 52 2.21 1.04 1.32
C MET A 52 1.72 1.35 -0.09
N THR A 53 0.93 2.42 -0.18
CA THR A 53 0.45 2.99 -1.44
C THR A 53 0.74 4.48 -1.48
N PHE A 54 0.39 5.14 -2.57
CA PHE A 54 0.75 6.51 -2.88
C PHE A 54 -0.50 7.37 -3.00
N GLU A 55 -0.51 8.50 -2.30
CA GLU A 55 -1.47 9.58 -2.50
C GLU A 55 -0.73 10.92 -2.48
N PRO A 56 -0.81 11.75 -3.54
CA PRO A 56 -1.52 11.53 -4.79
C PRO A 56 -0.98 10.36 -5.63
N HIS A 57 -1.83 9.79 -6.48
CA HIS A 57 -1.44 8.72 -7.40
C HIS A 57 -0.20 9.12 -8.21
N PRO A 58 0.84 8.27 -8.39
CA PRO A 58 2.12 8.69 -8.96
C PRO A 58 2.00 9.31 -10.35
N ARG A 59 1.10 8.79 -11.20
CA ARG A 59 0.79 9.38 -12.51
C ARG A 59 0.40 10.86 -12.44
N VAL A 60 -0.33 11.30 -11.41
CA VAL A 60 -0.74 12.71 -11.24
C VAL A 60 0.47 13.57 -10.90
N VAL A 61 1.41 13.03 -10.11
CA VAL A 61 2.66 13.74 -9.78
C VAL A 61 3.51 13.96 -11.02
N PHE A 62 3.65 12.95 -11.86
CA PHE A 62 4.49 13.03 -13.06
C PHE A 62 3.80 13.68 -14.27
N ASN A 63 2.47 13.64 -14.35
CA ASN A 63 1.68 14.19 -15.47
C ASN A 63 0.45 14.98 -14.95
N PRO A 64 0.65 16.14 -14.31
CA PRO A 64 -0.43 16.87 -13.62
C PRO A 64 -1.53 17.39 -14.56
N ASN A 65 -1.21 17.63 -15.84
CA ASN A 65 -2.14 18.20 -16.81
C ASN A 65 -2.99 17.15 -17.55
N GLN A 66 -2.78 15.85 -17.29
CA GLN A 66 -3.56 14.78 -17.93
C GLN A 66 -4.72 14.34 -17.04
N PRO A 67 -5.90 14.06 -17.62
CA PRO A 67 -7.00 13.45 -16.88
C PRO A 67 -6.55 12.13 -16.24
N SER A 68 -6.66 12.04 -14.92
CA SER A 68 -6.33 10.82 -14.19
C SER A 68 -7.61 10.08 -13.83
N PHE A 69 -7.92 9.04 -14.59
CA PHE A 69 -8.95 8.06 -14.22
C PHE A 69 -8.40 7.11 -13.16
N ARG A 70 -9.14 6.93 -12.05
CA ARG A 70 -8.86 5.98 -10.98
C ARG A 70 -10.00 4.97 -10.89
N LEU A 71 -9.67 3.69 -10.71
CA LEU A 71 -10.68 2.63 -10.50
C LEU A 71 -11.32 2.75 -9.12
N THR A 72 -10.52 3.04 -8.10
CA THR A 72 -10.94 3.20 -6.71
C THR A 72 -10.21 4.39 -6.07
N PRO A 73 -10.82 5.59 -6.06
CA PRO A 73 -10.24 6.78 -5.44
C PRO A 73 -10.03 6.61 -3.92
N PHE A 74 -9.05 7.34 -3.38
CA PHE A 74 -8.79 7.41 -1.93
C PHE A 74 -9.80 8.39 -1.30
N ARG A 75 -11.08 7.97 -1.25
CA ARG A 75 -12.36 8.68 -1.00
C ARG A 75 -13.23 8.77 -2.23
#